data_AF-A0A1V6QXP0-F1
#
_entry.id   AF-A0A1V6QXP0-F1
#
_cell.length_a   1.000
_cell.length_b   1.000
_cell.length_c   1.000
_cell.angle_alpha   90.00
_cell.angle_beta   90.00
_cell.angle_gamma   90.00
#
_symmetry.space_group_name_H-M   'P 1'
#
loop_
_entity.id
_entity.type
_entity.pdbx_description
1 polymer ?
#
loop_
_entity_poly.entity_id
_entity_poly.type
_entity_poly.pdbx_seq_one_letter_code
_entity_poly.pdbx_strand_id
1 'polypeptide(L)'
;MVSPAIKRKSEHLSGPDSKKPKGGSITAFFGAPKPKPPSNQSPSTSTPTPRSSSFDKAKWVASLTPEQKELLQLEIDTLDESWLAHLKDEVVSTEFLNLKRFLKKEKDSNVKVFPPEEDVYSWSRHTPLHNVKVVIIGQDPYHNHNQAHGLCFSVRAPVRAPPSLLNIYKGIKIDYPDFESPPDKGGLLIPWAERGILMLNTCLTVRAHQANSHSNKGWEKFTQKVIDLVARVRTNGVVFLAWGRPAGTRVAKINKEKHCILQSVHPSPLSAHNGFFKNGHFKKCNDWLASRYGEEEIIDWSLVPSKKPLLAPCASDKDDSTALTSKVPVEPQSAKTEDIKVQPGKADEFDDDDAIEALVAAGAAENASNLV
;
A
#
# COMPACT_ATOMS: atom_id res chain seq x y z
N MET A 1 -56.39 5.04 18.31
CA MET A 1 -57.07 5.61 19.49
C MET A 1 -56.92 4.62 20.63
N VAL A 2 -56.68 4.96 21.90
CA VAL A 2 -56.27 6.20 22.58
C VAL A 2 -55.53 5.74 23.86
N SER A 3 -54.42 6.37 24.23
CA SER A 3 -53.75 6.11 25.51
C SER A 3 -54.53 6.69 26.69
N PRO A 4 -54.27 6.23 27.91
CA PRO A 4 -54.28 7.15 29.05
C PRO A 4 -52.97 7.08 29.85
N ALA A 5 -52.33 8.24 30.00
CA ALA A 5 -51.38 8.50 31.07
C ALA A 5 -52.09 9.36 32.14
N ILE A 6 -51.70 9.26 33.43
CA ILE A 6 -51.87 10.38 34.39
C ILE A 6 -51.04 10.19 35.68
N LYS A 7 -50.25 11.24 35.99
CA LYS A 7 -49.76 11.77 37.31
C LYS A 7 -49.11 10.77 38.30
N ARG A 8 -47.80 10.88 38.58
CA ARG A 8 -47.10 11.90 39.42
C ARG A 8 -47.55 11.97 40.89
N LYS A 9 -46.62 11.66 41.80
CA LYS A 9 -46.36 12.46 43.01
C LYS A 9 -44.87 12.36 43.40
N SER A 10 -44.36 13.39 44.05
CA SER A 10 -42.93 13.61 44.36
C SER A 10 -42.80 14.04 45.82
N GLU A 11 -41.81 13.53 46.55
CA GLU A 11 -41.33 14.12 47.80
C GLU A 11 -39.80 14.09 47.85
N HIS A 12 -39.22 15.03 48.60
CA HIS A 12 -37.83 15.46 48.49
C HIS A 12 -37.32 15.96 49.86
N LEU A 13 -36.30 15.31 50.43
CA LEU A 13 -35.48 15.80 51.55
C LEU A 13 -34.06 15.20 51.33
N SER A 14 -33.05 15.97 50.87
CA SER A 14 -32.21 16.97 51.58
C SER A 14 -31.21 16.36 52.57
N GLY A 15 -29.90 16.66 52.37
CA GLY A 15 -28.74 16.16 53.16
C GLY A 15 -28.62 16.76 54.58
N PRO A 16 -27.45 16.63 55.26
CA PRO A 16 -26.13 17.12 54.79
C PRO A 16 -24.97 16.13 55.09
N ASP A 17 -23.70 16.54 55.22
CA ASP A 17 -22.76 17.13 54.22
C ASP A 17 -21.35 17.33 54.86
N SER A 18 -20.31 17.49 54.03
CA SER A 18 -18.98 18.06 54.33
C SER A 18 -18.00 17.25 55.22
N LYS A 19 -16.82 16.91 54.65
CA LYS A 19 -15.50 17.53 54.99
C LYS A 19 -14.29 16.77 54.41
N LYS A 20 -13.60 17.43 53.46
CA LYS A 20 -12.12 17.50 53.38
C LYS A 20 -11.67 18.74 54.20
N PRO A 21 -10.41 18.90 54.69
CA PRO A 21 -9.24 19.08 53.82
C PRO A 21 -7.85 18.74 54.43
N LYS A 22 -6.78 19.19 53.75
CA LYS A 22 -5.34 19.18 54.10
C LYS A 22 -4.63 17.82 53.89
N GLY A 23 -3.34 17.76 53.54
CA GLY A 23 -2.38 18.84 53.25
C GLY A 23 -1.02 18.58 53.93
N GLY A 24 -0.08 17.97 53.20
CA GLY A 24 1.32 17.74 53.58
C GLY A 24 2.04 17.18 52.35
N SER A 25 2.96 17.91 51.72
CA SER A 25 4.32 18.27 52.15
C SER A 25 5.33 17.14 51.94
N ILE A 26 6.09 17.31 50.85
CA ILE A 26 7.41 16.78 50.54
C ILE A 26 8.30 16.45 51.77
N THR A 27 8.92 15.27 51.78
CA THR A 27 10.36 15.07 52.12
C THR A 27 10.82 13.59 52.03
N ALA A 28 12.08 13.42 51.63
CA ALA A 28 13.00 12.33 52.02
C ALA A 28 12.60 10.85 51.81
N PHE A 29 12.86 10.32 50.60
CA PHE A 29 13.36 8.96 50.43
C PHE A 29 14.54 8.95 49.44
N PHE A 30 15.51 8.04 49.67
CA PHE A 30 16.81 7.87 49.01
C PHE A 30 17.93 8.86 49.41
N GLY A 31 18.90 8.34 50.16
CA GLY A 31 20.14 9.02 50.56
C GLY A 31 21.30 8.78 49.59
N ALA A 32 22.33 9.61 49.68
CA ALA A 32 23.47 9.63 48.77
C ALA A 32 24.59 8.61 49.13
N PRO A 33 25.12 7.85 48.15
CA PRO A 33 26.39 7.13 48.29
C PRO A 33 27.61 8.02 47.99
N LYS A 34 28.76 7.68 48.60
CA LYS A 34 30.07 8.36 48.50
C LYS A 34 30.78 8.15 47.13
N PRO A 35 31.74 9.01 46.75
CA PRO A 35 32.37 8.98 45.43
C PRO A 35 33.41 7.85 45.24
N LYS A 36 33.68 7.51 43.97
CA LYS A 36 34.82 6.69 43.52
C LYS A 36 35.52 7.34 42.31
N PRO A 37 36.82 7.06 42.09
CA PRO A 37 37.68 7.76 41.12
C PRO A 37 37.47 7.29 39.65
N PRO A 38 38.03 8.01 38.65
CA PRO A 38 37.61 7.88 37.26
C PRO A 38 38.25 6.70 36.53
N SER A 39 37.50 6.14 35.57
CA SER A 39 38.02 5.26 34.53
C SER A 39 37.43 5.65 33.17
N ASN A 40 38.29 5.74 32.15
CA ASN A 40 37.92 6.13 30.79
C ASN A 40 36.85 5.21 30.19
N GLN A 41 35.84 5.81 29.54
CA GLN A 41 35.13 5.20 28.42
C GLN A 41 34.39 6.26 27.59
N SER A 42 34.64 6.26 26.28
CA SER A 42 33.98 7.12 25.31
C SER A 42 32.51 6.71 25.10
N PRO A 43 31.59 7.66 24.81
CA PRO A 43 30.19 7.32 24.59
C PRO A 43 30.00 6.65 23.22
N SER A 44 29.86 5.31 23.21
CA SER A 44 29.41 4.57 22.03
C SER A 44 27.89 4.68 21.90
N THR A 45 27.42 5.46 20.92
CA THR A 45 26.00 5.61 20.60
C THR A 45 25.43 4.32 20.01
N SER A 46 24.97 3.40 20.86
CA SER A 46 24.30 2.17 20.43
C SER A 46 22.82 2.44 20.15
N THR A 47 22.47 2.62 18.87
CA THR A 47 21.08 2.67 18.40
C THR A 47 20.35 1.38 18.79
N PRO A 48 19.16 1.43 19.41
CA PRO A 48 18.44 0.22 19.82
C PRO A 48 17.82 -0.47 18.61
N THR A 49 18.42 -1.57 18.16
CA THR A 49 17.80 -2.49 17.20
C THR A 49 16.50 -3.06 17.80
N PRO A 50 15.37 -3.05 17.06
CA PRO A 50 14.14 -3.66 17.56
C PRO A 50 14.33 -5.18 17.66
N ARG A 51 13.99 -5.74 18.82
CA ARG A 51 14.13 -7.17 19.11
C ARG A 51 13.21 -8.00 18.20
N SER A 52 13.78 -8.54 17.13
CA SER A 52 13.15 -9.61 16.35
C SER A 52 12.92 -10.82 17.24
N SER A 53 11.67 -11.29 17.33
CA SER A 53 11.41 -12.66 17.77
C SER A 53 12.00 -13.59 16.72
N SER A 54 13.03 -14.37 17.06
CA SER A 54 13.71 -15.26 16.11
C SER A 54 12.76 -16.34 15.60
N PHE A 55 12.09 -16.05 14.49
CA PHE A 55 11.29 -17.01 13.76
C PHE A 55 12.23 -18.03 13.11
N ASP A 56 12.30 -19.21 13.71
CA ASP A 56 13.03 -20.34 13.16
C ASP A 56 12.18 -21.00 12.07
N LYS A 57 12.42 -20.59 10.82
CA LYS A 57 11.77 -21.11 9.62
C LYS A 57 11.98 -22.62 9.47
N ALA A 58 13.19 -23.13 9.75
CA ALA A 58 13.50 -24.55 9.63
C ALA A 58 12.70 -25.39 10.65
N LYS A 59 12.61 -24.93 11.90
CA LYS A 59 11.79 -25.57 12.94
C LYS A 59 10.30 -25.49 12.63
N TRP A 60 9.81 -24.37 12.08
CA TRP A 60 8.42 -24.26 11.65
C TRP A 60 8.12 -25.24 10.51
N VAL A 61 8.94 -25.27 9.45
CA VAL A 61 8.80 -26.24 8.35
C VAL A 61 8.86 -27.67 8.88
N ALA A 62 9.78 -28.00 9.79
CA ALA A 62 9.87 -29.33 10.40
C ALA A 62 8.54 -29.76 11.06
N SER A 63 7.82 -28.83 11.70
CA SER A 63 6.54 -29.08 12.38
C SER A 63 5.33 -29.31 11.46
N LEU A 64 5.43 -28.97 10.17
CA LEU A 64 4.34 -29.15 9.21
C LEU A 64 4.12 -30.63 8.85
N THR A 65 2.86 -31.01 8.61
CA THR A 65 2.52 -32.34 8.07
C THR A 65 3.06 -32.52 6.65
N PRO A 66 3.19 -33.76 6.13
CA PRO A 66 3.64 -33.98 4.74
C PRO A 66 2.75 -33.25 3.71
N GLU A 67 1.43 -33.29 3.90
CA GLU A 67 0.47 -32.58 3.04
C GLU A 67 0.62 -31.06 3.13
N GLN A 68 0.85 -30.50 4.34
CA GLN A 68 1.12 -29.07 4.48
C GLN A 68 2.42 -28.67 3.80
N LYS A 69 3.47 -29.49 3.86
CA LYS A 69 4.74 -29.24 3.15
C LYS A 69 4.54 -29.20 1.64
N GLU A 70 3.81 -30.17 1.07
CA GLU A 70 3.47 -30.20 -0.35
C GLU A 70 2.64 -28.96 -0.76
N LEU A 71 1.57 -28.66 -0.01
CA LEU A 71 0.68 -27.55 -0.34
C LEU A 71 1.34 -26.17 -0.15
N LEU A 72 2.27 -26.03 0.80
CA LEU A 72 2.89 -24.74 1.17
C LEU A 72 4.31 -24.55 0.64
N GLN A 73 4.79 -25.43 -0.26
CA GLN A 73 6.15 -25.35 -0.79
C GLN A 73 6.48 -23.97 -1.37
N LEU A 74 5.55 -23.37 -2.11
CA LEU A 74 5.74 -22.04 -2.71
C LEU A 74 5.87 -20.94 -1.65
N GLU A 75 5.06 -20.98 -0.60
CA GLU A 75 5.12 -20.05 0.53
C GLU A 75 6.43 -20.22 1.32
N ILE A 76 6.87 -21.46 1.53
CA ILE A 76 8.14 -21.79 2.19
C ILE A 76 9.33 -21.21 1.40
N ASP A 77 9.30 -21.33 0.07
CA ASP A 77 10.43 -20.93 -0.77
C ASP A 77 10.45 -19.42 -1.07
N THR A 78 9.27 -18.80 -1.24
CA THR A 78 9.17 -17.49 -1.91
C THR A 78 8.45 -16.38 -1.15
N LEU A 79 7.77 -16.67 -0.02
CA LEU A 79 7.26 -15.63 0.88
C LEU A 79 8.40 -15.13 1.76
N ASP A 80 8.64 -13.81 1.76
CA ASP A 80 9.71 -13.20 2.56
C ASP A 80 9.56 -13.51 4.06
N GLU A 81 10.68 -13.75 4.73
CA GLU A 81 10.69 -14.28 6.10
C GLU A 81 10.08 -13.32 7.12
N SER A 82 10.18 -12.00 6.89
CA SER A 82 9.56 -11.00 7.76
C SER A 82 8.03 -11.02 7.69
N TRP A 83 7.47 -11.51 6.59
CA TRP A 83 6.04 -11.77 6.43
C TRP A 83 5.66 -13.16 6.96
N LEU A 84 6.40 -14.19 6.57
CA LEU A 84 6.14 -15.58 6.97
C LEU A 84 6.16 -15.74 8.50
N ALA A 85 7.07 -15.05 9.21
CA ALA A 85 7.14 -15.05 10.67
C ALA A 85 5.81 -14.67 11.36
N HIS A 86 5.00 -13.82 10.71
CA HIS A 86 3.71 -13.35 11.21
C HIS A 86 2.49 -13.99 10.53
N LEU A 87 2.66 -14.58 9.34
CA LEU A 87 1.60 -15.22 8.56
C LEU A 87 1.60 -16.76 8.66
N LYS A 88 2.61 -17.36 9.31
CA LYS A 88 2.76 -18.81 9.52
C LYS A 88 1.49 -19.53 10.00
N ASP A 89 0.70 -18.88 10.85
CA ASP A 89 -0.53 -19.45 11.44
C ASP A 89 -1.73 -19.28 10.48
N GLU A 90 -1.70 -18.28 9.60
CA GLU A 90 -2.70 -18.06 8.55
C GLU A 90 -2.48 -19.01 7.37
N VAL A 91 -1.24 -19.27 6.96
CA VAL A 91 -0.95 -20.20 5.83
C VAL A 91 -1.23 -21.66 6.17
N VAL A 92 -1.29 -22.04 7.44
CA VAL A 92 -1.77 -23.38 7.87
C VAL A 92 -3.26 -23.43 8.18
N SER A 93 -4.00 -22.33 8.00
CA SER A 93 -5.45 -22.30 8.20
C SER A 93 -6.19 -23.20 7.20
N THR A 94 -7.36 -23.70 7.60
CA THR A 94 -8.23 -24.50 6.74
C THR A 94 -8.60 -23.75 5.45
N GLU A 95 -8.88 -22.46 5.55
CA GLU A 95 -9.17 -21.57 4.43
C GLU A 95 -8.00 -21.50 3.44
N PHE A 96 -6.79 -21.26 3.92
CA PHE A 96 -5.62 -21.14 3.05
C PHE A 96 -5.24 -22.48 2.42
N LEU A 97 -5.27 -23.58 3.20
CA LEU A 97 -5.01 -24.92 2.65
C LEU A 97 -6.07 -25.31 1.59
N ASN A 98 -7.33 -24.90 1.75
CA ASN A 98 -8.36 -25.11 0.72
C ASN A 98 -8.08 -24.29 -0.56
N LEU A 99 -7.61 -23.05 -0.44
CA LEU A 99 -7.11 -22.27 -1.58
C LEU A 99 -5.94 -22.98 -2.27
N LYS A 100 -4.96 -23.51 -1.52
CA LYS A 100 -3.82 -24.23 -2.10
C LYS A 100 -4.24 -25.53 -2.81
N ARG A 101 -5.22 -26.28 -2.26
CA ARG A 101 -5.84 -27.42 -2.96
C ARG A 101 -6.55 -27.01 -4.24
N PHE A 102 -7.21 -25.85 -4.28
CA PHE A 102 -7.81 -25.31 -5.51
C PHE A 102 -6.74 -24.99 -6.56
N LEU A 103 -5.69 -24.25 -6.18
CA LEU A 103 -4.59 -23.90 -7.10
C LEU A 103 -3.82 -25.13 -7.60
N LYS A 104 -3.65 -26.16 -6.75
CA LYS A 104 -3.10 -27.45 -7.19
C LYS A 104 -3.97 -28.11 -8.27
N LYS A 105 -5.31 -28.06 -8.15
CA LYS A 105 -6.21 -28.58 -9.20
C LYS A 105 -6.11 -27.79 -10.51
N GLU A 106 -5.97 -26.46 -10.46
CA GLU A 106 -5.72 -25.65 -11.67
C GLU A 106 -4.44 -26.10 -12.39
N LYS A 107 -3.34 -26.28 -11.63
CA LYS A 107 -2.04 -26.76 -12.12
C LYS A 107 -2.13 -28.18 -12.70
N ASP A 108 -2.71 -29.12 -11.95
CA ASP A 108 -2.89 -30.51 -12.36
C ASP A 108 -3.82 -30.64 -13.59
N SER A 109 -4.68 -29.64 -13.83
CA SER A 109 -5.56 -29.54 -15.01
C SER A 109 -4.91 -28.82 -16.20
N ASN A 110 -3.61 -28.48 -16.13
CA ASN A 110 -2.86 -27.71 -17.14
C ASN A 110 -3.46 -26.34 -17.48
N VAL A 111 -4.22 -25.72 -16.56
CA VAL A 111 -4.73 -24.36 -16.76
C VAL A 111 -3.58 -23.37 -16.63
N LYS A 112 -3.40 -22.50 -17.63
CA LYS A 112 -2.39 -21.44 -17.53
C LYS A 112 -2.84 -20.38 -16.52
N VAL A 113 -2.09 -20.26 -15.43
CA VAL A 113 -2.29 -19.25 -14.38
C VAL A 113 -1.18 -18.19 -14.46
N PHE A 114 -1.53 -16.95 -14.11
CA PHE A 114 -0.63 -15.81 -13.93
C PHE A 114 -0.74 -15.27 -12.49
N PRO A 115 0.32 -14.66 -11.94
CA PRO A 115 1.69 -14.61 -12.48
C PRO A 115 2.34 -16.01 -12.49
N PRO A 116 3.58 -16.17 -12.99
CA PRO A 116 4.39 -17.37 -12.71
C PRO A 116 4.42 -17.67 -11.19
N GLU A 117 4.58 -18.95 -10.81
CA GLU A 117 4.41 -19.36 -9.42
C GLU A 117 5.39 -18.63 -8.49
N GLU A 118 6.66 -18.55 -8.90
CA GLU A 118 7.73 -17.82 -8.22
C GLU A 118 7.42 -16.34 -7.96
N ASP A 119 6.57 -15.75 -8.81
CA ASP A 119 6.19 -14.34 -8.75
C ASP A 119 4.97 -14.06 -7.87
N VAL A 120 4.19 -15.06 -7.46
CA VAL A 120 2.95 -14.88 -6.66
C VAL A 120 3.20 -14.07 -5.37
N TYR A 121 4.39 -14.21 -4.78
CA TYR A 121 4.80 -13.52 -3.55
C TYR A 121 5.83 -12.41 -3.74
N SER A 122 6.05 -11.92 -4.97
CA SER A 122 7.02 -10.82 -5.25
C SER A 122 6.77 -9.56 -4.41
N TRP A 123 5.50 -9.24 -4.11
CA TRP A 123 5.13 -8.13 -3.22
C TRP A 123 5.79 -8.22 -1.83
N SER A 124 5.99 -9.42 -1.31
CA SER A 124 6.56 -9.63 0.03
C SER A 124 8.08 -9.43 0.04
N ARG A 125 8.74 -9.80 -1.06
CA ARG A 125 10.20 -9.77 -1.22
C ARG A 125 10.72 -8.38 -1.61
N HIS A 126 10.01 -7.67 -2.49
CA HIS A 126 10.36 -6.28 -2.81
C HIS A 126 10.00 -5.31 -1.67
N THR A 127 9.00 -5.64 -0.85
CA THR A 127 8.63 -4.84 0.33
C THR A 127 8.51 -5.70 1.59
N PRO A 128 9.63 -6.03 2.26
CA PRO A 128 9.62 -6.68 3.56
C PRO A 128 8.77 -5.91 4.58
N LEU A 129 8.12 -6.60 5.52
CA LEU A 129 7.10 -6.03 6.42
C LEU A 129 7.62 -4.80 7.21
N HIS A 130 8.90 -4.82 7.59
CA HIS A 130 9.54 -3.74 8.34
C HIS A 130 9.85 -2.48 7.51
N ASN A 131 9.80 -2.58 6.17
CA ASN A 131 10.05 -1.49 5.23
C ASN A 131 8.76 -0.85 4.69
N VAL A 132 7.57 -1.38 5.00
CA VAL A 132 6.29 -0.84 4.51
C VAL A 132 6.08 0.59 5.04
N LYS A 133 6.02 1.56 4.12
CA LYS A 133 5.64 2.97 4.35
C LYS A 133 4.26 3.29 3.76
N VAL A 134 3.96 2.69 2.61
CA VAL A 134 2.73 2.88 1.83
C VAL A 134 2.16 1.52 1.42
N VAL A 135 0.84 1.42 1.27
CA VAL A 135 0.15 0.25 0.73
C VAL A 135 -0.74 0.69 -0.43
N ILE A 136 -0.55 0.09 -1.61
CA ILE A 136 -1.43 0.23 -2.77
C ILE A 136 -2.18 -1.08 -2.97
N ILE A 137 -3.51 -0.99 -3.10
CA ILE A 137 -4.39 -2.17 -3.24
C ILE A 137 -4.92 -2.23 -4.67
N GLY A 138 -4.59 -3.31 -5.39
CA GLY A 138 -5.20 -3.71 -6.67
C GLY A 138 -6.24 -4.81 -6.48
N GLN A 139 -7.00 -5.13 -7.54
CA GLN A 139 -8.04 -6.17 -7.51
C GLN A 139 -7.44 -7.56 -7.74
N ASP A 140 -7.09 -7.87 -8.99
CA ASP A 140 -6.46 -9.11 -9.45
C ASP A 140 -5.18 -8.80 -10.28
N PRO A 141 -4.36 -9.81 -10.61
CA PRO A 141 -3.22 -9.63 -11.50
C PRO A 141 -3.68 -9.47 -12.95
N TYR A 142 -2.88 -8.80 -13.78
CA TYR A 142 -3.13 -8.77 -15.22
C TYR A 142 -3.14 -10.17 -15.84
N HIS A 143 -4.22 -10.49 -16.56
CA HIS A 143 -4.52 -11.84 -17.05
C HIS A 143 -3.95 -12.19 -18.44
N ASN A 144 -3.15 -11.32 -19.07
CA ASN A 144 -2.49 -11.64 -20.35
C ASN A 144 -1.00 -11.98 -20.17
N HIS A 145 -0.44 -12.64 -21.18
CA HIS A 145 0.95 -13.08 -21.21
C HIS A 145 1.95 -11.94 -20.91
N ASN A 146 2.95 -12.26 -20.10
CA ASN A 146 4.07 -11.40 -19.72
C ASN A 146 3.70 -10.09 -18.99
N GLN A 147 2.44 -9.94 -18.55
CA GLN A 147 1.99 -8.76 -17.80
C GLN A 147 2.26 -8.91 -16.28
N ALA A 148 1.54 -9.82 -15.61
CA ALA A 148 1.60 -9.94 -14.16
C ALA A 148 2.92 -10.56 -13.66
N HIS A 149 3.46 -9.96 -12.59
CA HIS A 149 4.68 -10.43 -11.90
C HIS A 149 4.62 -10.26 -10.37
N GLY A 150 3.41 -10.28 -9.81
CA GLY A 150 3.17 -10.28 -8.36
C GLY A 150 3.05 -8.91 -7.69
N LEU A 151 3.14 -7.81 -8.43
CA LEU A 151 2.90 -6.44 -7.95
C LEU A 151 1.64 -5.84 -8.60
N CYS A 152 0.78 -5.18 -7.83
CA CYS A 152 -0.41 -4.52 -8.36
C CYS A 152 -0.04 -3.38 -9.34
N PHE A 153 -0.87 -3.14 -10.35
CA PHE A 153 -0.67 -2.16 -11.44
C PHE A 153 0.61 -2.29 -12.29
N SER A 154 1.59 -3.12 -11.92
CA SER A 154 2.86 -3.21 -12.62
C SER A 154 2.89 -4.28 -13.71
N VAL A 155 3.63 -4.02 -14.79
CA VAL A 155 3.93 -4.97 -15.86
C VAL A 155 5.43 -5.07 -16.13
N ARG A 156 5.90 -6.23 -16.61
CA ARG A 156 7.29 -6.41 -17.05
C ARG A 156 7.53 -5.81 -18.43
N ALA A 157 8.75 -5.30 -18.67
CA ALA A 157 9.19 -5.01 -20.03
C ALA A 157 9.17 -6.29 -20.89
N PRO A 158 8.83 -6.22 -22.20
CA PRO A 158 8.59 -5.01 -22.99
C PRO A 158 7.12 -4.53 -23.00
N VAL A 159 6.27 -5.01 -22.09
CA VAL A 159 4.85 -4.62 -22.04
C VAL A 159 4.73 -3.13 -21.67
N ARG A 160 3.99 -2.39 -22.49
CA ARG A 160 3.64 -0.98 -22.23
C ARG A 160 2.70 -0.86 -21.03
N ALA A 161 2.82 0.24 -20.29
CA ALA A 161 1.94 0.59 -19.18
C ALA A 161 0.46 0.50 -19.58
N PRO A 162 -0.36 -0.32 -18.88
CA PRO A 162 -1.80 -0.41 -19.15
C PRO A 162 -2.54 0.91 -18.87
N PRO A 163 -3.78 1.10 -19.37
CA PRO A 163 -4.50 2.37 -19.27
C PRO A 163 -4.62 2.93 -17.84
N SER A 164 -4.87 2.07 -16.85
CA SER A 164 -4.90 2.46 -15.44
C SER A 164 -3.55 2.98 -14.94
N LEU A 165 -2.43 2.38 -15.36
CA LEU A 165 -1.09 2.83 -14.99
C LEU A 165 -0.72 4.16 -15.68
N LEU A 166 -1.12 4.34 -16.94
CA LEU A 166 -0.97 5.63 -17.62
C LEU A 166 -1.74 6.75 -16.90
N ASN A 167 -2.90 6.45 -16.31
CA ASN A 167 -3.64 7.40 -15.50
C ASN A 167 -3.01 7.64 -14.11
N ILE A 168 -2.39 6.62 -13.49
CA ILE A 168 -1.53 6.79 -12.30
C ILE A 168 -0.40 7.78 -12.61
N TYR A 169 0.32 7.62 -13.73
CA TYR A 169 1.39 8.55 -14.15
C TYR A 169 0.88 9.99 -14.38
N LYS A 170 -0.31 10.17 -14.99
CA LYS A 170 -0.95 11.49 -15.09
C LYS A 170 -1.27 12.08 -13.71
N GLY A 171 -1.74 11.26 -12.77
CA GLY A 171 -1.97 11.68 -11.38
C GLY A 171 -0.69 12.17 -10.69
N ILE A 172 0.42 11.45 -10.86
CA ILE A 172 1.73 11.87 -10.35
C ILE A 172 2.18 13.18 -11.02
N LYS A 173 1.99 13.34 -12.34
CA LYS A 173 2.34 14.58 -13.06
C LYS A 173 1.53 15.79 -12.62
N ILE A 174 0.30 15.60 -12.13
CA ILE A 174 -0.54 16.67 -11.56
C ILE A 174 -0.01 17.10 -10.18
N ASP A 175 0.38 16.13 -9.35
CA ASP A 175 0.93 16.37 -8.01
C ASP A 175 2.38 16.90 -8.05
N TYR A 176 3.14 16.49 -9.07
CA TYR A 176 4.56 16.78 -9.30
C TYR A 176 4.79 17.17 -10.77
N PRO A 177 4.69 18.47 -11.14
CA PRO A 177 4.83 18.93 -12.52
C PRO A 177 6.15 18.57 -13.21
N ASP A 178 7.22 18.28 -12.46
CA ASP A 178 8.52 17.87 -12.99
C ASP A 178 8.64 16.35 -13.24
N PHE A 179 7.64 15.54 -12.88
CA PHE A 179 7.67 14.09 -13.08
C PHE A 179 7.81 13.71 -14.56
N GLU A 180 8.69 12.77 -14.87
CA GLU A 180 8.83 12.20 -16.22
C GLU A 180 8.27 10.78 -16.25
N SER A 181 7.42 10.50 -17.25
CA SER A 181 6.94 9.13 -17.52
C SER A 181 8.12 8.22 -17.88
N PRO A 182 8.07 6.92 -17.55
CA PRO A 182 9.15 5.98 -17.87
C PRO A 182 9.49 5.94 -19.37
N PRO A 183 10.77 5.67 -19.73
CA PRO A 183 11.17 5.33 -21.09
C PRO A 183 10.31 4.20 -21.68
N ASP A 184 10.19 4.19 -23.02
CA ASP A 184 9.45 3.21 -23.81
C ASP A 184 7.97 3.01 -23.44
N LYS A 185 7.40 3.90 -22.63
CA LYS A 185 6.08 3.78 -22.00
C LYS A 185 6.00 2.54 -21.09
N GLY A 186 7.11 2.20 -20.41
CA GLY A 186 7.21 1.04 -19.53
C GLY A 186 6.32 1.11 -18.28
N GLY A 187 6.03 -0.06 -17.70
CA GLY A 187 5.15 -0.21 -16.53
C GLY A 187 5.76 -0.95 -15.33
N LEU A 188 7.08 -1.03 -15.24
CA LEU A 188 7.78 -1.72 -14.17
C LEU A 188 7.86 -0.83 -12.91
N LEU A 189 7.28 -1.29 -11.80
CA LEU A 189 7.14 -0.52 -10.54
C LEU A 189 7.95 -1.11 -9.38
N ILE A 190 8.90 -2.01 -9.68
CA ILE A 190 9.87 -2.53 -8.70
C ILE A 190 10.56 -1.40 -7.90
N PRO A 191 11.02 -0.28 -8.52
CA PRO A 191 11.63 0.81 -7.76
C PRO A 191 10.71 1.42 -6.69
N TRP A 192 9.39 1.43 -6.89
CA TRP A 192 8.43 1.87 -5.87
C TRP A 192 8.31 0.85 -4.73
N ALA A 193 8.23 -0.44 -5.06
CA ALA A 193 8.12 -1.49 -4.06
C ALA A 193 9.35 -1.51 -3.13
N GLU A 194 10.55 -1.35 -3.69
CA GLU A 194 11.82 -1.28 -2.96
C GLU A 194 11.96 0.00 -2.11
N ARG A 195 11.25 1.09 -2.46
CA ARG A 195 11.13 2.32 -1.65
C ARG A 195 10.12 2.20 -0.49
N GLY A 196 9.55 1.02 -0.26
CA GLY A 196 8.63 0.77 0.85
C GLY A 196 7.15 0.80 0.49
N ILE A 197 6.79 0.72 -0.81
CA ILE A 197 5.39 0.65 -1.25
C ILE A 197 4.94 -0.80 -1.41
N LEU A 198 4.16 -1.31 -0.47
CA LEU A 198 3.53 -2.61 -0.60
C LEU A 198 2.48 -2.59 -1.74
N MET A 199 2.81 -3.23 -2.86
CA MET A 199 1.97 -3.29 -4.06
C MET A 199 1.16 -4.59 -4.11
N LEU A 200 0.03 -4.65 -3.38
CA LEU A 200 -0.73 -5.88 -3.13
C LEU A 200 -2.01 -5.94 -3.97
N ASN A 201 -2.25 -7.05 -4.68
CA ASN A 201 -3.58 -7.36 -5.22
C ASN A 201 -4.44 -8.09 -4.17
N THR A 202 -5.76 -7.91 -4.19
CA THR A 202 -6.66 -8.68 -3.30
C THR A 202 -6.75 -10.16 -3.68
N CYS A 203 -6.63 -10.47 -4.97
CA CYS A 203 -6.41 -11.81 -5.50
C CYS A 203 -5.00 -11.92 -6.07
N LEU A 204 -4.22 -12.93 -5.70
CA LEU A 204 -2.79 -13.03 -6.09
C LEU A 204 -2.53 -13.84 -7.36
N THR A 205 -3.57 -14.48 -7.93
CA THR A 205 -3.46 -15.29 -9.15
C THR A 205 -4.70 -15.15 -10.02
N VAL A 206 -4.60 -15.39 -11.31
CA VAL A 206 -5.71 -15.37 -12.27
C VAL A 206 -5.42 -16.36 -13.41
N ARG A 207 -6.43 -16.97 -14.02
CA ARG A 207 -6.24 -17.74 -15.25
C ARG A 207 -5.93 -16.81 -16.43
N ALA A 208 -5.16 -17.31 -17.40
CA ALA A 208 -4.92 -16.60 -18.64
C ALA A 208 -6.24 -16.23 -19.34
N HIS A 209 -6.37 -14.96 -19.71
CA HIS A 209 -7.52 -14.40 -20.42
C HIS A 209 -8.88 -14.53 -19.70
N GLN A 210 -8.91 -14.76 -18.38
CA GLN A 210 -10.14 -14.81 -17.59
C GLN A 210 -9.98 -13.95 -16.33
N ALA A 211 -10.23 -12.64 -16.44
CA ALA A 211 -10.26 -11.72 -15.30
C ALA A 211 -11.14 -12.27 -14.16
N ASN A 212 -10.80 -11.97 -12.91
CA ASN A 212 -11.54 -12.40 -11.72
C ASN A 212 -11.76 -13.94 -11.57
N SER A 213 -11.16 -14.80 -12.40
CA SER A 213 -11.40 -16.27 -12.39
C SER A 213 -11.07 -16.99 -11.08
N HIS A 214 -10.15 -16.45 -10.28
CA HIS A 214 -9.80 -16.95 -8.94
C HIS A 214 -10.44 -16.13 -7.80
N SER A 215 -11.42 -15.27 -8.12
CA SER A 215 -12.21 -14.52 -7.14
C SER A 215 -12.98 -15.45 -6.21
N ASN A 216 -13.04 -15.06 -4.93
CA ASN A 216 -13.66 -15.78 -3.82
C ASN A 216 -13.10 -17.19 -3.57
N LYS A 217 -11.91 -17.53 -4.10
CA LYS A 217 -11.25 -18.83 -3.85
C LYS A 217 -10.42 -18.86 -2.56
N GLY A 218 -10.23 -17.71 -1.91
CA GLY A 218 -9.61 -17.60 -0.58
C GLY A 218 -8.50 -16.55 -0.49
N TRP A 219 -7.97 -16.06 -1.62
CA TRP A 219 -6.94 -15.03 -1.62
C TRP A 219 -7.37 -13.77 -0.88
N GLU A 220 -8.63 -13.38 -1.00
CA GLU A 220 -9.20 -12.19 -0.38
C GLU A 220 -9.22 -12.24 1.15
N LYS A 221 -9.22 -13.44 1.73
CA LYS A 221 -9.07 -13.63 3.18
C LYS A 221 -7.60 -13.45 3.57
N PHE A 222 -6.69 -14.11 2.85
CA PHE A 222 -5.25 -14.02 3.10
C PHE A 222 -4.72 -12.59 2.92
N THR A 223 -5.07 -11.90 1.82
CA THR A 223 -4.61 -10.54 1.54
C THR A 223 -5.23 -9.51 2.49
N GLN A 224 -6.45 -9.74 3.00
CA GLN A 224 -6.97 -8.96 4.13
C GLN A 224 -6.10 -9.13 5.38
N LYS A 225 -5.62 -10.34 5.67
CA LYS A 225 -4.73 -10.59 6.82
C LYS A 225 -3.36 -9.93 6.64
N VAL A 226 -2.86 -9.83 5.42
CA VAL A 226 -1.67 -9.03 5.08
C VAL A 226 -1.91 -7.53 5.40
N ILE A 227 -3.05 -6.97 4.98
CA ILE A 227 -3.44 -5.58 5.26
C ILE A 227 -3.59 -5.34 6.77
N ASP A 228 -4.30 -6.22 7.48
CA ASP A 228 -4.52 -6.16 8.93
C ASP A 228 -3.20 -6.31 9.70
N LEU A 229 -2.27 -7.15 9.21
CA LEU A 229 -0.92 -7.32 9.74
C LEU A 229 -0.09 -6.04 9.63
N VAL A 230 -0.11 -5.36 8.48
CA VAL A 230 0.54 -4.05 8.30
C VAL A 230 -0.01 -3.05 9.31
N ALA A 231 -1.34 -2.91 9.39
CA ALA A 231 -1.99 -1.98 10.31
C ALA A 231 -1.65 -2.26 11.79
N ARG A 232 -1.50 -3.55 12.14
CA ARG A 232 -1.14 -3.98 13.50
C ARG A 232 0.34 -3.76 13.84
N VAL A 233 1.25 -4.14 12.94
CA VAL A 233 2.70 -4.16 13.20
C VAL A 233 3.38 -2.82 12.94
N ARG A 234 2.91 -2.03 11.97
CA ARG A 234 3.43 -0.68 11.71
C ARG A 234 2.83 0.30 12.70
N THR A 235 3.27 0.22 13.96
CA THR A 235 2.77 1.02 15.09
C THR A 235 2.88 2.52 14.86
N ASN A 236 3.95 2.95 14.20
CA ASN A 236 4.18 4.34 13.82
C ASN A 236 3.29 4.81 12.66
N GLY A 237 2.49 3.94 12.04
CA GLY A 237 1.54 4.26 10.98
C GLY A 237 2.10 4.06 9.56
N VAL A 238 1.19 3.97 8.58
CA VAL A 238 1.51 3.91 7.13
C VAL A 238 0.42 4.65 6.35
N VAL A 239 0.67 4.91 5.06
CA VAL A 239 -0.34 5.43 4.13
C VAL A 239 -1.01 4.29 3.37
N PHE A 240 -2.34 4.25 3.35
CA PHE A 240 -3.13 3.36 2.51
C PHE A 240 -3.71 4.13 1.33
N LEU A 241 -3.32 3.76 0.11
CA LEU A 241 -3.87 4.26 -1.15
C LEU A 241 -4.94 3.28 -1.65
N ALA A 242 -6.20 3.62 -1.42
CA ALA A 242 -7.35 2.77 -1.74
C ALA A 242 -8.19 3.39 -2.87
N TRP A 243 -7.93 2.96 -4.10
CA TRP A 243 -8.60 3.46 -5.30
C TRP A 243 -9.71 2.51 -5.76
N GLY A 244 -10.93 3.03 -5.88
CA GLY A 244 -12.13 2.26 -6.19
C GLY A 244 -12.79 1.63 -4.95
N ARG A 245 -14.07 1.26 -5.10
CA ARG A 245 -14.87 0.64 -4.03
C ARG A 245 -14.27 -0.67 -3.50
N PRO A 246 -13.73 -1.59 -4.33
CA PRO A 246 -13.14 -2.84 -3.83
C PRO A 246 -11.94 -2.62 -2.89
N ALA A 247 -11.04 -1.69 -3.21
CA ALA A 247 -9.93 -1.33 -2.32
C ALA A 247 -10.44 -0.58 -1.07
N GLY A 248 -11.43 0.31 -1.24
CA GLY A 248 -11.98 1.12 -0.16
C GLY A 248 -12.62 0.32 0.98
N THR A 249 -13.25 -0.82 0.70
CA THR A 249 -13.85 -1.69 1.73
C THR A 249 -12.79 -2.42 2.56
N ARG A 250 -11.64 -2.80 1.98
CA ARG A 250 -10.53 -3.49 2.66
C ARG A 250 -9.89 -2.66 3.77
N VAL A 251 -9.88 -1.34 3.60
CA VAL A 251 -9.29 -0.38 4.56
C VAL A 251 -10.32 0.22 5.52
N ALA A 252 -11.60 -0.10 5.39
CA ALA A 252 -12.69 0.55 6.13
C ALA A 252 -12.60 0.38 7.67
N LYS A 253 -11.94 -0.67 8.15
CA LYS A 253 -11.74 -0.97 9.58
C LYS A 253 -10.40 -0.52 10.15
N ILE A 254 -9.53 0.08 9.33
CA ILE A 254 -8.18 0.52 9.75
C ILE A 254 -8.30 1.78 10.60
N ASN A 255 -7.52 1.86 11.68
CA ASN A 255 -7.53 3.02 12.57
C ASN A 255 -6.94 4.28 11.86
N LYS A 256 -7.80 5.25 11.57
CA LYS A 256 -7.48 6.54 10.91
C LYS A 256 -6.66 7.51 11.77
N GLU A 257 -6.61 7.32 13.08
CA GLU A 257 -5.71 8.09 13.98
C GLU A 257 -4.26 7.61 13.83
N LYS A 258 -4.07 6.30 13.60
CA LYS A 258 -2.75 5.69 13.41
C LYS A 258 -2.26 5.77 11.96
N HIS A 259 -3.13 5.52 10.99
CA HIS A 259 -2.75 5.40 9.57
C HIS A 259 -3.42 6.47 8.71
N CYS A 260 -2.72 6.97 7.70
CA CYS A 260 -3.35 7.80 6.68
C CYS A 260 -4.14 6.87 5.73
N ILE A 261 -5.41 7.20 5.44
CA ILE A 261 -6.21 6.45 4.48
C ILE A 261 -6.71 7.42 3.42
N LEU A 262 -6.15 7.31 2.21
CA LEU A 262 -6.47 8.16 1.07
C LEU A 262 -7.34 7.34 0.11
N GLN A 263 -8.64 7.69 0.03
CA GLN A 263 -9.65 6.98 -0.76
C GLN A 263 -10.11 7.82 -1.95
N SER A 264 -10.23 7.21 -3.13
CA SER A 264 -10.73 7.87 -4.34
C SER A 264 -11.39 6.87 -5.29
N VAL A 265 -11.88 7.33 -6.43
CA VAL A 265 -12.26 6.46 -7.56
C VAL A 265 -11.04 5.72 -8.13
N HIS A 266 -11.27 4.70 -8.95
CA HIS A 266 -10.20 3.88 -9.53
C HIS A 266 -9.47 4.65 -10.66
N PRO A 267 -8.17 4.38 -10.93
CA PRO A 267 -7.47 4.96 -12.08
C PRO A 267 -7.92 4.42 -13.46
N SER A 268 -8.88 3.48 -13.55
CA SER A 268 -9.37 2.99 -14.85
C SER A 268 -9.96 4.12 -15.70
N PRO A 269 -9.89 4.02 -17.05
CA PRO A 269 -10.46 5.04 -17.95
C PRO A 269 -11.93 5.40 -17.65
N LEU A 270 -12.72 4.41 -17.22
CA LEU A 270 -14.14 4.56 -16.87
C LEU A 270 -14.38 5.53 -15.70
N SER A 271 -13.42 5.71 -14.79
CA SER A 271 -13.63 6.48 -13.55
C SER A 271 -12.57 7.52 -13.22
N ALA A 272 -11.39 7.52 -13.87
CA ALA A 272 -10.30 8.44 -13.52
C ALA A 272 -10.68 9.93 -13.62
N HIS A 273 -11.45 10.31 -14.64
CA HIS A 273 -11.94 11.69 -14.81
C HIS A 273 -12.95 12.12 -13.73
N ASN A 274 -13.63 11.17 -13.09
CA ASN A 274 -14.66 11.41 -12.08
C ASN A 274 -14.09 11.66 -10.67
N GLY A 275 -12.75 11.65 -10.50
CA GLY A 275 -12.14 12.06 -9.23
C GLY A 275 -10.65 11.76 -9.07
N PHE A 276 -10.08 10.78 -9.79
CA PHE A 276 -8.69 10.35 -9.59
C PHE A 276 -7.71 11.50 -9.84
N PHE A 277 -7.85 12.21 -10.97
CA PHE A 277 -6.98 13.34 -11.31
C PHE A 277 -7.14 14.58 -10.40
N LYS A 278 -8.09 14.58 -9.46
CA LYS A 278 -8.34 15.67 -8.52
C LYS A 278 -7.98 15.29 -7.07
N ASN A 279 -7.47 14.07 -6.84
CA ASN A 279 -7.39 13.52 -5.50
C ASN A 279 -6.15 13.99 -4.71
N GLY A 280 -5.05 14.37 -5.38
CA GLY A 280 -3.82 14.84 -4.73
C GLY A 280 -3.08 13.77 -3.92
N HIS A 281 -3.28 12.48 -4.22
CA HIS A 281 -2.86 11.38 -3.33
C HIS A 281 -1.34 11.23 -3.20
N PHE A 282 -0.56 11.48 -4.25
CA PHE A 282 0.90 11.28 -4.22
C PHE A 282 1.56 12.37 -3.38
N LYS A 283 1.10 13.62 -3.53
CA LYS A 283 1.51 14.73 -2.66
C LYS A 283 1.06 14.51 -1.22
N LYS A 284 -0.23 14.21 -0.98
CA LYS A 284 -0.77 13.96 0.38
C LYS A 284 -0.08 12.79 1.09
N CYS A 285 0.35 11.77 0.34
CA CYS A 285 1.13 10.65 0.85
C CYS A 285 2.49 11.13 1.39
N ASN A 286 3.24 11.87 0.57
CA ASN A 286 4.55 12.40 0.96
C ASN A 286 4.46 13.46 2.06
N ASP A 287 3.48 14.39 1.99
CA ASP A 287 3.23 15.38 3.04
C ASP A 287 3.00 14.71 4.42
N TRP A 288 2.26 13.59 4.44
CA TRP A 288 2.01 12.81 5.66
C TRP A 288 3.25 12.02 6.13
N LEU A 289 4.02 11.44 5.21
CA LEU A 289 5.28 10.74 5.53
C LEU A 289 6.30 11.72 6.11
N ALA A 290 6.54 12.86 5.44
CA ALA A 290 7.43 13.92 5.91
C ALA A 290 7.03 14.42 7.30
N SER A 291 5.75 14.74 7.50
CA SER A 291 5.22 15.20 8.80
C SER A 291 5.38 14.19 9.94
N ARG A 292 5.58 12.90 9.66
CA ARG A 292 5.55 11.83 10.66
C ARG A 292 6.89 11.11 10.86
N TYR A 293 7.74 11.13 9.84
CA TYR A 293 9.02 10.42 9.80
C TYR A 293 10.20 11.30 9.35
N GLY A 294 9.96 12.49 8.80
CA GLY A 294 10.98 13.39 8.25
C GLY A 294 11.07 13.34 6.72
N GLU A 295 11.66 14.38 6.12
CA GLU A 295 11.74 14.55 4.65
C GLU A 295 12.47 13.39 3.94
N GLU A 296 13.47 12.77 4.58
CA GLU A 296 14.21 11.62 4.03
C GLU A 296 13.35 10.34 3.87
N GLU A 297 12.16 10.31 4.48
CA GLU A 297 11.29 9.14 4.52
C GLU A 297 10.15 9.17 3.48
N ILE A 298 10.05 10.23 2.68
CA ILE A 298 9.09 10.35 1.57
C ILE A 298 9.36 9.32 0.45
N ILE A 299 8.36 9.13 -0.42
CA ILE A 299 8.51 8.31 -1.62
C ILE A 299 8.98 9.19 -2.78
N ASP A 300 10.13 8.85 -3.37
CA ASP A 300 10.41 9.22 -4.76
C ASP A 300 9.47 8.43 -5.69
N TRP A 301 8.63 9.15 -6.44
CA TRP A 301 7.70 8.56 -7.41
C TRP A 301 8.32 8.41 -8.81
N SER A 302 9.51 8.96 -9.07
CA SER A 302 10.20 8.83 -10.35
C SER A 302 10.54 7.36 -10.66
N LEU A 303 10.40 6.98 -11.93
CA LEU A 303 10.80 5.66 -12.44
C LEU A 303 11.95 5.78 -13.46
N VAL A 304 12.45 7.00 -13.68
CA VAL A 304 13.64 7.26 -14.50
C VAL A 304 14.87 7.06 -13.62
N PRO A 305 15.91 6.32 -14.07
CA PRO A 305 17.16 6.19 -13.32
C PRO A 305 17.79 7.56 -13.06
N SER A 306 17.91 7.92 -11.78
CA SER A 306 18.51 9.17 -11.34
C SER A 306 19.95 9.29 -11.85
N LYS A 307 20.28 10.35 -12.60
CA LYS A 307 21.67 10.64 -13.00
C LYS A 307 22.60 11.02 -11.83
N LYS A 308 22.06 11.11 -10.61
CA LYS A 308 22.80 11.19 -9.35
C LYS A 308 22.57 9.91 -8.55
N PRO A 309 23.63 9.22 -8.07
CA PRO A 309 23.49 8.18 -7.08
C PRO A 309 22.88 8.74 -5.79
N LEU A 310 21.94 8.01 -5.19
CA LEU A 310 21.62 8.18 -3.78
C LEU A 310 22.84 7.72 -2.97
N LEU A 311 23.18 8.48 -1.93
CA LEU A 311 24.50 8.46 -1.29
C LEU A 311 24.83 7.11 -0.61
N ALA A 312 25.96 6.53 -1.01
CA ALA A 312 26.74 5.66 -0.13
C ALA A 312 27.49 6.51 0.92
N PRO A 313 27.80 5.98 2.11
CA PRO A 313 28.41 6.77 3.18
C PRO A 313 29.90 7.12 2.93
N CYS A 314 30.19 8.42 3.05
CA CYS A 314 31.50 9.05 3.35
C CYS A 314 32.72 8.85 2.43
N ALA A 315 33.08 9.92 1.70
CA ALA A 315 34.44 10.46 1.61
C ALA A 315 34.36 11.99 1.38
N SER A 316 35.38 12.76 1.80
CA SER A 316 35.27 14.21 2.01
C SER A 316 36.06 15.10 1.01
N ASP A 317 35.67 16.38 0.95
CA ASP A 317 36.40 17.60 0.51
C ASP A 317 36.83 17.67 -0.99
N LYS A 318 36.62 18.75 -1.77
CA LYS A 318 36.85 20.19 -1.52
C LYS A 318 36.08 21.13 -2.49
N ASP A 319 36.09 22.42 -2.17
CA ASP A 319 35.55 23.58 -2.91
C ASP A 319 36.07 23.78 -4.36
N ASP A 320 35.26 24.41 -5.23
CA ASP A 320 35.43 25.84 -5.59
C ASP A 320 34.14 26.43 -6.20
N SER A 321 34.03 27.75 -6.19
CA SER A 321 32.87 28.56 -6.55
C SER A 321 32.88 29.06 -8.01
N THR A 322 31.72 29.43 -8.54
CA THR A 322 31.47 30.78 -9.10
C THR A 322 30.00 30.97 -9.47
N ALA A 323 29.50 32.19 -9.32
CA ALA A 323 28.14 32.58 -9.67
C ALA A 323 28.12 33.48 -10.91
N LEU A 324 27.04 33.47 -11.71
CA LEU A 324 26.64 34.62 -12.52
C LEU A 324 25.15 34.58 -12.90
N THR A 325 24.60 35.78 -13.08
CA THR A 325 23.17 36.11 -13.12
C THR A 325 22.65 36.40 -14.53
N SER A 326 21.35 36.21 -14.82
CA SER A 326 20.51 37.27 -15.43
C SER A 326 19.02 36.94 -15.67
N LYS A 327 18.15 37.76 -15.03
CA LYS A 327 16.98 38.51 -15.56
C LYS A 327 15.82 37.83 -16.34
N VAL A 328 14.61 38.09 -15.83
CA VAL A 328 13.27 38.05 -16.48
C VAL A 328 13.11 39.25 -17.46
N PRO A 329 12.16 39.24 -18.43
CA PRO A 329 10.89 39.97 -18.19
C PRO A 329 9.59 39.43 -18.87
N VAL A 330 8.50 39.46 -18.09
CA VAL A 330 7.15 40.02 -18.42
C VAL A 330 6.09 39.18 -19.21
N GLU A 331 4.92 39.17 -18.56
CA GLU A 331 3.52 38.76 -18.84
C GLU A 331 2.76 39.64 -19.89
N PRO A 332 1.40 39.60 -20.06
CA PRO A 332 0.38 38.54 -19.82
C PRO A 332 -0.62 38.38 -21.01
N GLN A 333 -1.62 37.47 -20.90
CA GLN A 333 -3.07 37.81 -21.06
C GLN A 333 -4.06 36.61 -20.99
N SER A 334 -5.04 36.75 -20.08
CA SER A 334 -6.48 36.38 -20.14
C SER A 334 -6.96 35.27 -21.10
N ALA A 335 -7.50 34.13 -20.64
CA ALA A 335 -8.79 33.91 -19.94
C ALA A 335 -10.03 33.77 -20.84
N LYS A 336 -10.73 32.64 -20.71
CA LYS A 336 -12.20 32.57 -20.58
C LYS A 336 -12.69 31.18 -20.12
N THR A 337 -13.63 31.22 -19.18
CA THR A 337 -14.37 30.08 -18.61
C THR A 337 -15.63 29.82 -19.42
N GLU A 338 -16.15 28.59 -19.45
CA GLU A 338 -17.60 28.38 -19.59
C GLU A 338 -18.05 27.09 -18.89
N ASP A 339 -19.29 27.08 -18.39
CA ASP A 339 -19.70 26.29 -17.23
C ASP A 339 -20.58 25.07 -17.54
N ILE A 340 -20.66 24.18 -16.54
CA ILE A 340 -21.28 22.84 -16.60
C ILE A 340 -22.81 22.91 -16.49
N LYS A 341 -23.52 21.99 -17.16
CA LYS A 341 -24.84 21.54 -16.68
C LYS A 341 -25.17 20.08 -17.03
N VAL A 342 -25.15 19.20 -16.03
CA VAL A 342 -25.73 17.84 -16.08
C VAL A 342 -26.49 17.59 -14.78
N GLN A 343 -27.70 17.03 -14.87
CA GLN A 343 -28.52 16.57 -13.74
C GLN A 343 -28.51 15.03 -13.64
N PRO A 344 -28.77 14.44 -12.45
CA PRO A 344 -28.37 13.07 -12.17
C PRO A 344 -29.36 12.01 -12.69
N GLY A 345 -28.84 11.07 -13.49
CA GLY A 345 -29.45 9.76 -13.74
C GLY A 345 -29.15 8.78 -12.60
N LYS A 346 -29.97 7.73 -12.49
CA LYS A 346 -30.02 6.82 -11.34
C LYS A 346 -29.66 5.39 -11.76
N ALA A 347 -29.05 4.67 -10.82
CA ALA A 347 -29.06 3.20 -10.67
C ALA A 347 -28.00 2.34 -11.41
N ASP A 348 -27.89 1.14 -10.84
CA ASP A 348 -27.44 -0.15 -11.36
C ASP A 348 -25.97 -0.59 -11.22
N GLU A 349 -25.85 -1.84 -10.73
CA GLU A 349 -24.65 -2.67 -10.72
C GLU A 349 -24.37 -3.15 -12.14
N PHE A 350 -23.16 -2.89 -12.65
CA PHE A 350 -22.71 -3.42 -13.95
C PHE A 350 -21.24 -3.83 -13.83
N ASP A 351 -20.92 -5.00 -14.40
CA ASP A 351 -19.57 -5.58 -14.41
C ASP A 351 -18.60 -4.72 -15.23
N ASP A 352 -17.44 -4.40 -14.65
CA ASP A 352 -16.55 -3.31 -15.08
C ASP A 352 -15.56 -3.67 -16.22
N ASP A 353 -15.44 -4.94 -16.64
CA ASP A 353 -14.28 -5.44 -17.40
C ASP A 353 -14.52 -5.66 -18.92
N ASP A 354 -15.73 -5.97 -19.38
CA ASP A 354 -16.02 -6.24 -20.82
C ASP A 354 -15.74 -5.03 -21.73
N ALA A 355 -15.78 -3.81 -21.17
CA ALA A 355 -15.47 -2.57 -21.90
C ALA A 355 -13.98 -2.45 -22.30
N ILE A 356 -13.09 -3.23 -21.68
CA ILE A 356 -11.64 -3.18 -21.98
C ILE A 356 -11.31 -3.91 -23.28
N GLU A 357 -12.02 -5.00 -23.61
CA GLU A 357 -11.78 -5.77 -24.84
C GLU A 357 -12.18 -4.97 -26.08
N ALA A 358 -13.32 -4.26 -26.04
CA ALA A 358 -13.81 -3.43 -27.14
C ALA A 358 -12.84 -2.30 -27.56
N LEU A 359 -12.14 -1.68 -26.60
CA LEU A 359 -11.17 -0.61 -26.88
C LEU A 359 -9.85 -1.15 -27.44
N VAL A 360 -9.45 -2.37 -27.10
CA VAL A 360 -8.27 -3.03 -27.69
C VAL A 360 -8.56 -3.48 -29.12
N ALA A 361 -9.77 -4.00 -29.39
CA ALA A 361 -10.20 -4.37 -30.74
C ALA A 361 -10.24 -3.17 -31.70
N ALA A 362 -10.74 -2.01 -31.24
CA ALA A 362 -10.76 -0.78 -32.05
C ALA A 362 -9.35 -0.33 -32.48
N GLY A 363 -8.36 -0.38 -31.58
CA GLY A 363 -6.97 -0.02 -31.89
C GLY A 363 -6.25 -1.01 -32.81
N ALA A 364 -6.74 -2.25 -32.95
CA ALA A 364 -6.21 -3.21 -33.91
C ALA A 364 -6.71 -2.94 -35.34
N ALA A 365 -7.96 -2.49 -35.49
CA ALA A 365 -8.55 -2.18 -36.79
C ALA A 365 -7.90 -0.95 -37.47
N GLU A 366 -7.52 0.07 -36.70
CA GLU A 366 -6.94 1.30 -37.23
C GLU A 366 -5.54 1.09 -37.87
N ASN A 367 -4.78 0.08 -37.42
CA ASN A 367 -3.49 -0.29 -38.01
C ASN A 367 -3.61 -1.09 -39.33
N ALA A 368 -4.79 -1.62 -39.67
CA ALA A 368 -4.99 -2.36 -40.92
C ALA A 368 -5.24 -1.45 -42.14
N SER A 369 -5.58 -0.18 -41.92
CA SER A 369 -5.97 0.76 -42.99
C SER A 369 -4.83 1.64 -43.54
N ASN A 370 -3.60 1.46 -43.06
CA ASN A 370 -2.41 2.23 -43.50
C ASN A 370 -1.37 1.37 -44.26
N LEU A 371 -1.78 0.21 -44.79
CA LEU A 371 -0.96 -0.69 -45.61
C LEU A 371 -1.73 -1.20 -46.85
N VAL A 372 -2.17 -0.27 -47.70
CA VAL A 372 -2.51 -0.49 -49.12
C VAL A 372 -2.00 0.69 -49.93
#